data_AF-A0A941NFV4-F1
#
_entry.id   AF-A0A941NFV4-F1
#
_cell.length_a   1.000
_cell.length_b   1.000
_cell.length_c   1.000
_cell.angle_alpha   90.00
_cell.angle_beta   90.00
_cell.angle_gamma   90.00
#
_symmetry.space_group_name_H-M   'P 1'
#
loop_
_entity.id
_entity.type
_entity.pdbx_description
1 polymer ?
#
loop_
_entity_poly.entity_id
_entity_poly.type
_entity_poly.pdbx_seq_one_letter_code
_entity_poly.pdbx_strand_id
1 'polypeptide(L)'
;MRSIVKATILSLTALLLAGAAQSASYPAHPQTSPEISAADISARVRAISDDAFEGRGPGTVKGEAAAAWIADELKRLGIQPANKGSYFQTVPAVSIAVESGKSQFAFSTPKGKLTPKFADDVVYWTPQFSGPDVAVKNSDLVFVGYGVVAPEYKWNDYAGIDVKGKTVVILINDPGNEDAKPDPKFFKGSAMTYYGRWTYKYEEAARQGAAAAIIVHETKPAAYGWQVVRSSNSGAKLWLDAADKNKSMVPIQGWMTLDTAKNLFSRSGLDYAALKAAANKPGFKAVAMKGESLDVSAHSTVTGLKTRNVVGMIRGAQNPDDVVIFSGHWDHLGRNDAASGPDKIFNGAVDNGTGVAQTLELAEKFAHDKQPQRSIAFAFWTLEEQGLLGSEYFAEHPLWPKGHIVGVFNIDADGPSPLARDMEAPGTGQSELED
;
A
#
# COMPACT_ATOMS: atom_id res chain seq x y z
N MET A 1 88.93 22.77 19.35
CA MET A 1 87.97 23.79 19.86
C MET A 1 86.62 23.56 19.19
N ARG A 2 85.61 23.21 20.01
CA ARG A 2 84.18 23.52 19.90
C ARG A 2 83.47 23.48 18.53
N SER A 3 82.54 22.50 18.45
CA SER A 3 81.13 22.64 18.03
C SER A 3 80.86 22.88 16.53
N ILE A 4 79.99 22.14 15.87
CA ILE A 4 78.53 22.31 15.92
C ILE A 4 77.84 21.01 15.47
N VAL A 5 76.96 20.48 16.32
CA VAL A 5 75.98 19.43 16.00
C VAL A 5 74.83 20.07 15.23
N LYS A 6 74.55 19.62 14.01
CA LYS A 6 73.34 19.98 13.26
C LYS A 6 72.18 19.14 13.80
N ALA A 7 71.28 19.76 14.56
CA ALA A 7 69.98 19.20 14.90
C ALA A 7 68.98 19.57 13.81
N THR A 8 68.50 18.58 13.06
CA THR A 8 67.42 18.72 12.09
C THR A 8 66.10 18.68 12.85
N ILE A 9 65.41 19.81 12.96
CA ILE A 9 64.04 19.89 13.49
C ILE A 9 63.09 19.49 12.36
N LEU A 10 62.47 18.31 12.46
CA LEU A 10 61.35 17.91 11.63
C LEU A 10 60.07 18.52 12.21
N SER A 11 59.56 19.59 11.61
CA SER A 11 58.24 20.13 11.95
C SER A 11 57.15 19.20 11.40
N LEU A 12 56.46 18.49 12.29
CA LEU A 12 55.31 17.67 11.97
C LEU A 12 54.06 18.57 11.90
N THR A 13 53.69 19.04 10.71
CA THR A 13 52.43 19.75 10.50
C THR A 13 51.31 18.72 10.39
N ALA A 14 50.58 18.49 11.49
CA ALA A 14 49.38 17.66 11.47
C ALA A 14 48.26 18.39 10.69
N LEU A 15 47.98 17.92 9.47
CA LEU A 15 46.85 18.37 8.67
C LEU A 15 45.58 17.72 9.25
N LEU A 16 44.80 18.47 10.03
CA LEU A 16 43.43 18.10 10.37
C LEU A 16 42.57 18.19 9.11
N LEU A 17 42.40 17.08 8.40
CA LEU A 17 41.33 16.89 7.42
C LEU A 17 40.00 16.74 8.19
N ALA A 18 39.35 17.87 8.47
CA ALA A 18 37.93 17.86 8.79
C ALA A 18 37.18 17.44 7.52
N GLY A 19 36.82 16.15 7.44
CA GLY A 19 35.89 15.65 6.43
C GLY A 19 34.53 16.30 6.66
N ALA A 20 34.23 17.36 5.92
CA ALA A 20 32.86 17.83 5.78
C ALA A 20 32.07 16.71 5.10
N ALA A 21 31.11 16.12 5.81
CA ALA A 21 30.12 15.25 5.19
C ALA A 21 29.41 16.08 4.11
N GLN A 22 29.67 15.76 2.85
CA GLN A 22 28.96 16.34 1.72
C GLN A 22 27.48 15.95 1.90
N SER A 23 26.64 16.90 2.32
CA SER A 23 25.19 16.71 2.25
C SER A 23 24.88 16.39 0.79
N ALA A 24 24.38 15.19 0.50
CA ALA A 24 23.97 14.83 -0.85
C ALA A 24 23.04 15.93 -1.37
N SER A 25 23.45 16.62 -2.44
CA SER A 25 22.61 17.61 -3.09
C SER A 25 21.49 16.86 -3.78
N TYR A 26 20.23 17.17 -3.43
CA TYR A 26 19.09 16.68 -4.20
C TYR A 26 19.10 17.31 -5.61
N PRO A 27 18.47 16.67 -6.61
CA PRO A 27 18.40 17.20 -7.96
C PRO A 27 17.80 18.60 -8.01
N ALA A 28 18.38 19.47 -8.83
CA ALA A 28 17.81 20.77 -9.10
C ALA A 28 16.45 20.64 -9.81
N HIS A 29 15.59 21.64 -9.62
CA HIS A 29 14.34 21.74 -10.37
C HIS A 29 14.64 21.91 -11.87
N PRO A 30 14.04 21.08 -12.75
CA PRO A 30 14.27 21.18 -14.18
C PRO A 30 13.75 22.53 -14.72
N GLN A 31 14.40 23.03 -15.78
CA GLN A 31 13.86 24.13 -16.55
C GLN A 31 12.78 23.56 -17.48
N THR A 32 11.55 24.03 -17.31
CA THR A 32 10.35 23.54 -18.01
C THR A 32 9.59 24.70 -18.64
N SER A 33 8.56 24.37 -19.43
CA SER A 33 7.67 25.35 -20.03
C SER A 33 6.21 25.09 -19.69
N PRO A 34 5.30 26.08 -19.86
CA PRO A 34 3.86 25.86 -19.73
C PRO A 34 3.25 24.86 -20.72
N GLU A 35 3.93 24.54 -21.81
CA GLU A 35 3.46 23.57 -22.79
C GLU A 35 3.75 22.16 -22.31
N ILE A 36 2.74 21.28 -22.35
CA ILE A 36 2.92 19.88 -21.96
C ILE A 36 3.84 19.20 -22.98
N SER A 37 5.05 18.84 -22.54
CA SER A 37 6.08 18.32 -23.43
C SER A 37 6.73 17.04 -22.90
N ALA A 38 7.09 16.13 -23.81
CA ALA A 38 7.80 14.91 -23.44
C ALA A 38 9.17 15.20 -22.80
N ALA A 39 9.80 16.33 -23.16
CA ALA A 39 11.06 16.75 -22.59
C ALA A 39 10.92 17.14 -21.11
N ASP A 40 9.89 17.92 -20.77
CA ASP A 40 9.64 18.38 -19.41
C ASP A 40 9.22 17.21 -18.51
N ILE A 41 8.32 16.33 -18.98
CA ILE A 41 7.99 15.08 -18.30
C ILE A 41 9.26 14.24 -18.04
N SER A 42 10.09 14.02 -19.05
CA SER A 42 11.32 13.22 -18.88
C SER A 42 12.28 13.84 -17.87
N ALA A 43 12.43 15.18 -17.88
CA ALA A 43 13.30 15.88 -16.94
C ALA A 43 12.79 15.76 -15.49
N ARG A 44 11.47 15.88 -15.28
CA ARG A 44 10.82 15.68 -13.98
C ARG A 44 10.96 14.25 -13.48
N VAL A 45 10.71 13.25 -14.33
CA VAL A 45 10.85 11.81 -13.99
C VAL A 45 12.28 11.50 -13.56
N ARG A 46 13.28 12.01 -14.29
CA ARG A 46 14.70 11.83 -13.94
C ARG A 46 15.03 12.45 -12.58
N ALA A 47 14.55 13.67 -12.33
CA ALA A 47 14.81 14.36 -11.07
C ALA A 47 14.16 13.62 -9.89
N ILE A 48 12.86 13.32 -9.95
CA ILE A 48 12.18 12.71 -8.80
C ILE A 48 12.65 11.28 -8.52
N SER A 49 13.17 10.58 -9.52
CA SER A 49 13.63 9.18 -9.43
C SER A 49 15.15 9.06 -9.24
N ASP A 50 15.82 10.15 -8.88
CA ASP A 50 17.27 10.17 -8.66
C ASP A 50 17.68 9.36 -7.41
N ASP A 51 18.86 8.74 -7.47
CA ASP A 51 19.44 7.95 -6.36
C ASP A 51 19.58 8.77 -5.07
N ALA A 52 19.70 10.10 -5.16
CA ALA A 52 19.76 10.99 -4.00
C ALA A 52 18.53 10.90 -3.09
N PHE A 53 17.37 10.49 -3.63
CA PHE A 53 16.14 10.24 -2.88
C PHE A 53 16.02 8.80 -2.37
N GLU A 54 16.97 7.92 -2.68
CA GLU A 54 17.04 6.54 -2.18
C GLU A 54 15.72 5.78 -2.32
N GLY A 55 15.02 6.00 -3.44
CA GLY A 55 13.77 5.32 -3.75
C GLY A 55 12.55 5.82 -3.00
N ARG A 56 12.62 7.03 -2.42
CA ARG A 56 11.49 7.75 -1.84
C ARG A 56 10.70 6.98 -0.78
N GLY A 57 11.39 6.16 0.02
CA GLY A 57 10.77 5.40 1.10
C GLY A 57 10.04 6.32 2.09
N PRO A 58 8.75 6.12 2.35
CA PRO A 58 7.95 7.03 3.18
C PRO A 58 8.48 7.09 4.62
N GLY A 59 8.50 8.28 5.21
CA GLY A 59 9.02 8.51 6.56
C GLY A 59 10.55 8.42 6.71
N THR A 60 11.28 8.09 5.64
CA THR A 60 12.75 8.20 5.63
C THR A 60 13.19 9.64 5.37
N VAL A 61 14.40 10.01 5.81
CA VAL A 61 14.96 11.35 5.54
C VAL A 61 14.96 11.68 4.04
N LYS A 62 15.20 10.67 3.19
CA LYS A 62 15.30 10.83 1.74
C LYS A 62 13.95 10.89 1.05
N GLY A 63 12.98 10.08 1.48
CA GLY A 63 11.59 10.21 1.04
C GLY A 63 10.98 11.56 1.40
N GLU A 64 11.18 12.03 2.64
CA GLU A 64 10.67 13.34 3.05
C GLU A 64 11.34 14.51 2.31
N ALA A 65 12.57 14.32 1.82
CA ALA A 65 13.21 15.27 0.92
C ALA A 65 12.60 15.28 -0.48
N ALA A 66 12.12 14.14 -1.00
CA ALA A 66 11.36 14.08 -2.24
C ALA A 66 10.02 14.81 -2.12
N ALA A 67 9.29 14.60 -1.01
CA ALA A 67 8.07 15.35 -0.72
C ALA A 67 8.32 16.87 -0.63
N ALA A 68 9.45 17.28 -0.02
CA ALA A 68 9.86 18.68 0.01
C ALA A 68 10.19 19.22 -1.39
N TRP A 69 10.89 18.45 -2.22
CA TRP A 69 11.18 18.79 -3.60
C TRP A 69 9.90 19.01 -4.41
N ILE A 70 8.88 18.18 -4.24
CA ILE A 70 7.57 18.37 -4.91
C ILE A 70 6.91 19.68 -4.45
N ALA A 71 6.94 20.00 -3.16
CA ALA A 71 6.39 21.25 -2.64
C ALA A 71 7.14 22.49 -3.16
N ASP A 72 8.48 22.42 -3.22
CA ASP A 72 9.31 23.48 -3.78
C ASP A 72 9.06 23.66 -5.27
N GLU A 73 8.79 22.58 -6.00
CA GLU A 73 8.42 22.63 -7.41
C GLU A 73 7.05 23.29 -7.61
N LEU A 74 6.02 22.90 -6.85
CA LEU A 74 4.71 23.58 -6.87
C LEU A 74 4.87 25.09 -6.58
N LYS A 75 5.69 25.44 -5.59
CA LYS A 75 5.98 26.83 -5.25
C LYS A 75 6.70 27.57 -6.38
N ARG A 76 7.68 26.94 -7.04
CA ARG A 76 8.38 27.49 -8.22
C ARG A 76 7.41 27.81 -9.35
N LEU A 77 6.39 26.97 -9.52
CA LEU A 77 5.31 27.12 -10.50
C LEU A 77 4.25 28.16 -10.11
N GLY A 78 4.34 28.77 -8.91
CA GLY A 78 3.37 29.75 -8.41
C GLY A 78 2.09 29.16 -7.81
N ILE A 79 2.00 27.83 -7.68
CA ILE A 79 0.87 27.13 -7.07
C ILE A 79 0.83 27.41 -5.58
N GLN A 80 -0.34 27.72 -5.02
CA GLN A 80 -0.48 28.07 -3.61
C GLN A 80 -0.63 26.82 -2.73
N PRO A 81 -0.17 26.85 -1.46
CA PRO A 81 -0.39 25.75 -0.52
C PRO A 81 -1.88 25.55 -0.19
N ALA A 82 -2.33 24.30 -0.10
CA ALA A 82 -3.75 23.98 0.10
C ALA A 82 -4.15 23.68 1.56
N ASN A 83 -3.20 23.51 2.49
CA ASN A 83 -3.49 23.17 3.88
C ASN A 83 -3.10 24.29 4.85
N LYS A 84 -3.98 25.28 5.06
CA LYS A 84 -3.79 26.38 6.03
C LYS A 84 -2.42 27.09 5.88
N GLY A 85 -2.01 27.33 4.65
CA GLY A 85 -0.71 27.96 4.32
C GLY A 85 0.47 26.98 4.20
N SER A 86 0.25 25.68 4.35
CA SER A 86 1.23 24.61 4.14
C SER A 86 0.88 23.77 2.90
N TYR A 87 1.89 23.31 2.16
CA TYR A 87 1.70 22.27 1.14
C TYR A 87 1.50 20.89 1.77
N PHE A 88 1.78 20.71 3.05
CA PHE A 88 1.83 19.40 3.67
C PHE A 88 0.58 19.10 4.49
N GLN A 89 -0.02 17.94 4.25
CA GLN A 89 -0.94 17.28 5.18
C GLN A 89 -0.18 16.11 5.82
N THR A 90 0.11 16.23 7.11
CA THR A 90 0.77 15.14 7.86
C THR A 90 -0.13 13.92 7.92
N VAL A 91 0.43 12.75 7.62
CA VAL A 91 -0.20 11.44 7.71
C VAL A 91 0.48 10.67 8.84
N PRO A 92 -0.18 10.53 10.01
CA PRO A 92 0.31 9.73 11.12
C PRO A 92 0.31 8.25 10.75
N ALA A 93 1.45 7.58 10.90
CA ALA A 93 1.59 6.17 10.58
C ALA A 93 2.44 5.43 11.61
N VAL A 94 2.37 4.10 11.56
CA VAL A 94 3.23 3.20 12.33
C VAL A 94 3.76 2.11 11.42
N SER A 95 4.99 1.69 11.69
CA SER A 95 5.57 0.48 11.14
C SER A 95 5.44 -0.63 12.17
N ILE A 96 4.79 -1.73 11.79
CA ILE A 96 4.60 -2.92 12.63
C ILE A 96 5.36 -4.07 11.99
N ALA A 97 6.36 -4.59 12.69
CA ALA A 97 7.17 -5.72 12.25
C ALA A 97 6.99 -6.90 13.20
N VAL A 98 6.43 -8.00 12.70
CA VAL A 98 6.31 -9.25 13.46
C VAL A 98 7.68 -9.89 13.62
N GLU A 99 8.05 -10.18 14.86
CA GLU A 99 9.26 -10.92 15.20
C GLU A 99 8.95 -12.41 15.19
N SER A 100 9.18 -13.06 14.05
CA SER A 100 8.85 -14.48 13.84
C SER A 100 9.49 -15.42 14.88
N GLY A 101 10.68 -15.10 15.39
CA GLY A 101 11.37 -15.87 16.44
C GLY A 101 10.72 -15.81 17.83
N LYS A 102 9.83 -14.83 18.07
CA LYS A 102 9.04 -14.68 19.31
C LYS A 102 7.55 -14.93 19.10
N SER A 103 7.17 -15.21 17.86
CA SER A 103 5.79 -15.41 17.44
C SER A 103 5.53 -16.90 17.19
N GLN A 104 4.27 -17.32 17.23
CA GLN A 104 3.89 -18.71 17.03
C GLN A 104 2.61 -18.80 16.23
N PHE A 105 2.49 -19.85 15.42
CA PHE A 105 1.30 -20.16 14.64
C PHE A 105 1.14 -21.68 14.56
N ALA A 106 -0.02 -22.18 14.96
CA ALA A 106 -0.35 -23.59 14.81
C ALA A 106 -1.84 -23.84 14.74
N PHE A 107 -2.22 -24.82 13.94
CA PHE A 107 -3.55 -25.41 13.97
C PHE A 107 -3.55 -26.64 14.86
N SER A 108 -4.53 -26.74 15.75
CA SER A 108 -4.92 -28.00 16.36
C SER A 108 -5.97 -28.66 15.47
N THR A 109 -5.83 -29.96 15.20
CA THR A 109 -6.78 -30.73 14.36
C THR A 109 -7.04 -32.09 15.00
N PRO A 110 -8.11 -32.81 14.63
CA PRO A 110 -8.38 -34.17 15.11
C PRO A 110 -7.25 -35.16 14.84
N LYS A 111 -6.43 -34.93 13.82
CA LYS A 111 -5.24 -35.76 13.48
C LYS A 111 -3.94 -35.28 14.14
N GLY A 112 -4.02 -34.36 15.10
CA GLY A 112 -2.88 -33.77 15.82
C GLY A 112 -2.53 -32.36 15.35
N LYS A 113 -1.48 -31.77 15.93
CA LYS A 113 -1.03 -30.40 15.64
C LYS A 113 -0.42 -30.27 14.24
N LEU A 114 -0.74 -29.19 13.53
CA LEU A 114 -0.11 -28.74 12.29
C LEU A 114 0.60 -27.40 12.56
N THR A 115 1.90 -27.35 12.30
CA THR A 115 2.74 -26.16 12.54
C THR A 115 3.39 -25.74 11.23
N PRO A 116 2.70 -24.94 10.39
CA PRO A 116 3.25 -24.45 9.14
C PRO A 116 4.46 -23.53 9.40
N LYS A 117 5.47 -23.59 8.53
CA LYS A 117 6.65 -22.73 8.63
C LYS A 117 6.31 -21.30 8.23
N PHE A 118 6.72 -20.33 9.06
CA PHE A 118 6.57 -18.92 8.72
C PHE A 118 7.35 -18.58 7.43
N ALA A 119 6.76 -17.71 6.62
CA ALA A 119 7.18 -17.29 5.28
C ALA A 119 7.12 -18.39 4.19
N ASP A 120 7.41 -19.65 4.52
CA ASP A 120 7.38 -20.74 3.54
C ASP A 120 5.97 -21.31 3.33
N ASP A 121 5.24 -21.57 4.42
CA ASP A 121 3.91 -22.21 4.40
C ASP A 121 2.78 -21.25 4.82
N VAL A 122 3.12 -20.27 5.66
CA VAL A 122 2.18 -19.27 6.20
C VAL A 122 2.87 -17.91 6.40
N VAL A 123 2.17 -16.82 6.14
CA VAL A 123 2.53 -15.47 6.62
C VAL A 123 1.37 -14.94 7.43
N TYR A 124 1.67 -14.26 8.54
CA TYR A 124 0.66 -13.65 9.39
C TYR A 124 1.23 -12.40 10.05
N TRP A 125 0.35 -11.44 10.31
CA TRP A 125 0.67 -10.18 10.95
C TRP A 125 -0.51 -9.69 11.77
N THR A 126 -0.26 -8.63 12.54
CA THR A 126 -1.32 -7.89 13.20
C THR A 126 -1.29 -6.43 12.75
N PRO A 127 -2.44 -5.83 12.41
CA PRO A 127 -2.55 -4.39 12.27
C PRO A 127 -2.68 -3.69 13.63
N GLN A 128 -2.97 -4.41 14.72
CA GLN A 128 -3.25 -3.84 16.03
C GLN A 128 -1.96 -3.57 16.80
N PHE A 129 -1.88 -2.41 17.46
CA PHE A 129 -0.64 -1.95 18.11
C PHE A 129 -0.87 -1.24 19.45
N SER A 130 -1.92 -1.62 20.17
CA SER A 130 -2.11 -1.16 21.57
C SER A 130 -1.03 -1.68 22.53
N GLY A 131 -0.29 -2.70 22.11
CA GLY A 131 0.86 -3.28 22.79
C GLY A 131 1.66 -4.12 21.77
N PRO A 132 2.81 -4.68 22.18
CA PRO A 132 3.66 -5.47 21.29
C PRO A 132 3.08 -6.86 20.99
N ASP A 133 2.19 -7.39 21.83
CA ASP A 133 1.69 -8.75 21.73
C ASP A 133 0.20 -8.78 21.37
N VAL A 134 -0.12 -9.49 20.28
CA VAL A 134 -1.49 -9.83 19.89
C VAL A 134 -1.58 -11.34 19.76
N ALA A 135 -2.57 -11.95 20.42
CA ALA A 135 -2.73 -13.40 20.41
C ALA A 135 -4.19 -13.82 20.30
N VAL A 136 -4.41 -14.91 19.58
CA VAL A 136 -5.67 -15.61 19.44
C VAL A 136 -5.40 -17.06 19.84
N LYS A 137 -6.14 -17.56 20.84
CA LYS A 137 -5.92 -18.90 21.41
C LYS A 137 -7.16 -19.75 21.25
N ASN A 138 -6.96 -21.01 20.87
CA ASN A 138 -8.05 -21.99 20.69
C ASN A 138 -9.24 -21.43 19.88
N SER A 139 -8.97 -20.67 18.83
CA SER A 139 -10.02 -20.04 18.02
C SER A 139 -10.54 -21.03 17.00
N ASP A 140 -11.80 -21.43 17.11
CA ASP A 140 -12.45 -22.35 16.16
C ASP A 140 -12.31 -21.87 14.72
N LEU A 141 -12.19 -22.80 13.76
CA LEU A 141 -12.12 -22.46 12.34
C LEU A 141 -13.48 -22.53 11.65
N VAL A 142 -13.72 -21.58 10.74
CA VAL A 142 -14.86 -21.58 9.82
C VAL A 142 -14.36 -21.32 8.40
N PHE A 143 -14.65 -22.23 7.47
CA PHE A 143 -14.44 -21.96 6.05
C PHE A 143 -15.63 -21.17 5.51
N VAL A 144 -15.39 -19.93 5.09
CA VAL A 144 -16.42 -18.99 4.66
C VAL A 144 -16.42 -18.77 3.15
N GLY A 145 -15.96 -19.75 2.36
CA GLY A 145 -15.92 -19.60 0.90
C GLY A 145 -15.07 -18.39 0.50
N TYR A 146 -15.66 -17.44 -0.24
CA TYR A 146 -14.97 -16.22 -0.66
C TYR A 146 -15.05 -15.09 0.38
N GLY A 147 -15.75 -15.27 1.50
CA GLY A 147 -15.88 -14.25 2.54
C GLY A 147 -16.57 -12.98 2.04
N VAL A 148 -17.51 -13.11 1.11
CA VAL A 148 -18.19 -11.99 0.46
C VAL A 148 -19.58 -11.73 1.04
N VAL A 149 -19.89 -10.46 1.29
CA VAL A 149 -21.24 -9.95 1.52
C VAL A 149 -21.55 -8.90 0.46
N ALA A 150 -22.32 -9.29 -0.55
CA ALA A 150 -22.67 -8.46 -1.70
C ALA A 150 -24.19 -8.58 -1.99
N PRO A 151 -25.02 -7.74 -1.34
CA PRO A 151 -26.49 -7.79 -1.47
C PRO A 151 -26.99 -7.65 -2.91
N GLU A 152 -26.30 -6.86 -3.74
CA GLU A 152 -26.59 -6.65 -5.17
C GLU A 152 -26.45 -7.95 -6.00
N TYR A 153 -25.60 -8.87 -5.56
CA TYR A 153 -25.47 -10.21 -6.13
C TYR A 153 -26.28 -11.27 -5.37
N LYS A 154 -27.08 -10.86 -4.37
CA LYS A 154 -27.79 -11.75 -3.44
C LYS A 154 -26.84 -12.78 -2.79
N TRP A 155 -25.63 -12.34 -2.45
CA TRP A 155 -24.55 -13.18 -1.96
C TRP A 155 -24.15 -12.81 -0.53
N ASN A 156 -24.07 -13.81 0.36
CA ASN A 156 -23.57 -13.63 1.72
C ASN A 156 -22.97 -14.94 2.23
N ASP A 157 -21.65 -15.01 2.21
CA ASP A 157 -20.89 -16.18 2.66
C ASP A 157 -20.91 -16.39 4.18
N TYR A 158 -21.27 -15.36 4.96
CA TYR A 158 -21.41 -15.41 6.42
C TYR A 158 -22.84 -15.74 6.86
N ALA A 159 -23.79 -15.91 5.93
CA ALA A 159 -25.17 -16.13 6.27
C ALA A 159 -25.38 -17.44 7.05
N GLY A 160 -26.03 -17.33 8.21
CA GLY A 160 -26.43 -18.48 9.03
C GLY A 160 -25.30 -19.09 9.88
N ILE A 161 -24.18 -18.40 10.04
CA ILE A 161 -23.09 -18.81 10.93
C ILE A 161 -22.59 -17.62 11.76
N ASP A 162 -22.23 -17.87 13.02
CA ASP A 162 -21.56 -16.89 13.88
C ASP A 162 -20.05 -17.13 13.86
N VAL A 163 -19.30 -16.14 13.38
CA VAL A 163 -17.84 -16.17 13.30
C VAL A 163 -17.18 -15.28 14.36
N LYS A 164 -17.95 -14.68 15.27
CA LYS A 164 -17.42 -13.79 16.29
C LYS A 164 -16.41 -14.52 17.18
N GLY A 165 -15.21 -13.96 17.29
CA GLY A 165 -14.11 -14.55 18.05
C GLY A 165 -13.51 -15.81 17.43
N LYS A 166 -13.90 -16.18 16.20
CA LYS A 166 -13.41 -17.37 15.47
C LYS A 166 -12.39 -16.99 14.41
N THR A 167 -11.71 -18.00 13.86
CA THR A 167 -10.82 -17.86 12.73
C THR A 167 -11.57 -18.19 11.46
N VAL A 168 -11.59 -17.27 10.50
CA VAL A 168 -12.17 -17.51 9.19
C VAL A 168 -11.09 -17.89 8.18
N VAL A 169 -11.34 -18.96 7.42
CA VAL A 169 -10.50 -19.40 6.31
C VAL A 169 -11.21 -19.02 5.01
N ILE A 170 -10.53 -18.26 4.16
CA ILE A 170 -11.14 -17.49 3.06
C ILE A 170 -10.43 -17.79 1.73
N LEU A 171 -11.17 -17.94 0.64
CA LEU A 171 -10.64 -17.99 -0.73
C LEU A 171 -10.33 -16.58 -1.24
N ILE A 172 -9.21 -16.42 -1.95
CA ILE A 172 -8.90 -15.17 -2.65
C ILE A 172 -9.74 -15.03 -3.94
N ASN A 173 -9.96 -13.77 -4.38
CA ASN A 173 -10.71 -13.37 -5.58
C ASN A 173 -12.25 -13.52 -5.42
N ASP A 174 -12.99 -13.32 -6.51
CA ASP A 174 -14.43 -13.36 -6.60
C ASP A 174 -14.95 -14.77 -6.96
N PRO A 175 -16.17 -15.13 -6.53
CA PRO A 175 -16.88 -16.27 -7.09
C PRO A 175 -17.02 -16.14 -8.62
N GLY A 176 -16.76 -17.22 -9.35
CA GLY A 176 -16.89 -17.31 -10.81
C GLY A 176 -15.66 -16.83 -11.59
N ASN A 177 -14.68 -16.18 -10.95
CA ASN A 177 -13.51 -15.61 -11.64
C ASN A 177 -12.69 -16.66 -12.40
N GLU A 178 -12.59 -17.87 -11.87
CA GLU A 178 -11.80 -18.95 -12.45
C GLU A 178 -12.55 -19.84 -13.44
N ASP A 179 -13.84 -19.61 -13.63
CA ASP A 179 -14.69 -20.44 -14.49
C ASP A 179 -14.14 -20.47 -15.92
N ALA A 180 -14.39 -21.57 -16.64
CA ALA A 180 -13.98 -21.69 -18.03
C ALA A 180 -14.65 -20.62 -18.93
N LYS A 181 -15.81 -20.11 -18.51
CA LYS A 181 -16.57 -19.03 -19.16
C LYS A 181 -17.18 -18.11 -18.09
N PRO A 182 -16.40 -17.16 -17.52
CA PRO A 182 -16.91 -16.26 -16.48
C PRO A 182 -18.06 -15.40 -17.02
N ASP A 183 -19.16 -15.29 -16.27
CA ASP A 183 -20.31 -14.46 -16.64
C ASP A 183 -20.02 -13.00 -16.25
N PRO A 184 -19.95 -12.03 -17.20
CA PRO A 184 -19.73 -10.63 -16.89
C PRO A 184 -20.80 -10.01 -15.98
N LYS A 185 -21.99 -10.62 -15.85
CA LYS A 185 -23.05 -10.16 -14.95
C LYS A 185 -22.90 -10.69 -13.52
N PHE A 186 -22.05 -11.67 -13.30
CA PHE A 186 -21.80 -12.28 -12.01
C PHE A 186 -20.38 -11.91 -11.56
N PHE A 187 -20.28 -11.02 -10.57
CA PHE A 187 -19.00 -10.47 -10.10
C PHE A 187 -18.07 -9.99 -11.23
N LYS A 188 -18.64 -9.38 -12.29
CA LYS A 188 -17.88 -8.85 -13.44
C LYS A 188 -17.02 -9.90 -14.18
N GLY A 189 -17.33 -11.19 -14.03
CA GLY A 189 -16.66 -12.28 -14.73
C GLY A 189 -15.18 -12.39 -14.37
N SER A 190 -14.29 -12.19 -15.34
CA SER A 190 -12.84 -12.29 -15.13
C SER A 190 -12.22 -11.05 -14.47
N ALA A 191 -12.94 -9.93 -14.45
CA ALA A 191 -12.46 -8.69 -13.83
C ALA A 191 -12.70 -8.75 -12.32
N MET A 192 -11.63 -8.65 -11.54
CA MET A 192 -11.72 -8.66 -10.08
C MET A 192 -12.51 -7.45 -9.58
N THR A 193 -13.51 -7.69 -8.73
CA THR A 193 -14.25 -6.65 -8.02
C THR A 193 -13.56 -6.27 -6.71
N TYR A 194 -14.07 -5.27 -6.00
CA TYR A 194 -13.57 -4.98 -4.65
C TYR A 194 -13.73 -6.19 -3.72
N TYR A 195 -14.80 -6.97 -3.89
CA TYR A 195 -15.04 -8.19 -3.12
C TYR A 195 -13.91 -9.21 -3.28
N GLY A 196 -13.28 -9.28 -4.46
CA GLY A 196 -12.19 -10.19 -4.73
C GLY A 196 -10.85 -9.79 -4.09
N ARG A 197 -10.69 -8.52 -3.71
CA ARG A 197 -9.44 -8.02 -3.10
C ARG A 197 -9.25 -8.59 -1.70
N TRP A 198 -7.98 -8.86 -1.36
CA TRP A 198 -7.61 -9.37 -0.05
C TRP A 198 -7.93 -8.39 1.09
N THR A 199 -7.87 -7.08 0.86
CA THR A 199 -8.23 -6.05 1.84
C THR A 199 -9.68 -6.20 2.27
N TYR A 200 -10.60 -6.31 1.31
CA TYR A 200 -12.01 -6.55 1.58
C TYR A 200 -12.22 -7.80 2.43
N LYS A 201 -11.48 -8.90 2.19
CA LYS A 201 -11.62 -10.13 2.98
C LYS A 201 -11.34 -9.87 4.47
N TYR A 202 -10.33 -9.07 4.78
CA TYR A 202 -9.99 -8.71 6.15
C TYR A 202 -10.99 -7.71 6.74
N GLU A 203 -11.40 -6.70 5.99
CA GLU A 203 -12.42 -5.74 6.43
C GLU A 203 -13.75 -6.42 6.74
N GLU A 204 -14.22 -7.30 5.86
CA GLU A 204 -15.47 -8.01 6.08
C GLU A 204 -15.35 -8.97 7.26
N ALA A 205 -14.25 -9.71 7.38
CA ALA A 205 -14.00 -10.53 8.56
C ALA A 205 -14.00 -9.70 9.87
N ALA A 206 -13.51 -8.46 9.85
CA ALA A 206 -13.60 -7.54 10.99
C ALA A 206 -15.06 -7.14 11.28
N ARG A 207 -15.83 -6.77 10.25
CA ARG A 207 -17.28 -6.44 10.39
C ARG A 207 -18.07 -7.60 11.00
N GLN A 208 -17.68 -8.84 10.67
CA GLN A 208 -18.28 -10.06 11.22
C GLN A 208 -17.73 -10.47 12.60
N GLY A 209 -16.72 -9.76 13.11
CA GLY A 209 -16.15 -9.98 14.45
C GLY A 209 -15.17 -11.15 14.56
N ALA A 210 -14.59 -11.61 13.44
CA ALA A 210 -13.59 -12.68 13.46
C ALA A 210 -12.34 -12.28 14.27
N ALA A 211 -11.76 -13.24 15.00
CA ALA A 211 -10.51 -13.06 15.73
C ALA A 211 -9.28 -13.18 14.83
N ALA A 212 -9.38 -13.97 13.76
CA ALA A 212 -8.34 -14.08 12.74
C ALA A 212 -8.94 -14.35 11.36
N ALA A 213 -8.28 -13.89 10.31
CA ALA A 213 -8.68 -14.12 8.93
C ALA A 213 -7.47 -14.61 8.12
N ILE A 214 -7.56 -15.85 7.62
CA ILE A 214 -6.46 -16.49 6.89
C ILE A 214 -6.93 -16.78 5.46
N ILE A 215 -6.29 -16.15 4.50
CA ILE A 215 -6.56 -16.33 3.07
C ILE A 215 -5.80 -17.54 2.54
N VAL A 216 -6.45 -18.38 1.75
CA VAL A 216 -5.80 -19.47 1.01
C VAL A 216 -5.22 -18.91 -0.28
N HIS A 217 -3.90 -19.00 -0.45
CA HIS A 217 -3.23 -18.58 -1.68
C HIS A 217 -3.45 -19.61 -2.79
N GLU A 218 -3.85 -19.11 -3.96
CA GLU A 218 -3.78 -19.83 -5.22
C GLU A 218 -3.26 -18.89 -6.32
N THR A 219 -2.30 -19.34 -7.12
CA THR A 219 -1.58 -18.48 -8.08
C THR A 219 -2.50 -17.82 -9.11
N LYS A 220 -3.48 -18.56 -9.68
CA LYS A 220 -4.38 -18.01 -10.69
C LYS A 220 -5.33 -16.95 -10.10
N PRO A 221 -6.08 -17.22 -9.02
CA PRO A 221 -6.90 -16.22 -8.33
C PRO A 221 -6.13 -15.01 -7.81
N ALA A 222 -4.93 -15.21 -7.27
CA ALA A 222 -4.13 -14.11 -6.75
C ALA A 222 -3.46 -13.30 -7.86
N ALA A 223 -3.37 -13.83 -9.09
CA ALA A 223 -2.59 -13.29 -10.22
C ALA A 223 -1.07 -13.21 -10.00
N TYR A 224 -0.56 -13.72 -8.87
CA TYR A 224 0.87 -13.79 -8.56
C TYR A 224 1.22 -15.03 -7.74
N GLY A 225 2.47 -15.48 -7.86
CA GLY A 225 2.99 -16.62 -7.10
C GLY A 225 3.15 -16.32 -5.60
N TRP A 226 3.27 -17.38 -4.79
CA TRP A 226 3.46 -17.28 -3.33
C TRP A 226 4.62 -16.37 -2.93
N GLN A 227 5.67 -16.28 -3.75
CA GLN A 227 6.82 -15.43 -3.45
C GLN A 227 6.45 -13.96 -3.24
N VAL A 228 5.44 -13.44 -3.96
CA VAL A 228 4.95 -12.06 -3.78
C VAL A 228 4.24 -11.92 -2.43
N VAL A 229 3.41 -12.90 -2.06
CA VAL A 229 2.76 -12.94 -0.73
C VAL A 229 3.81 -13.00 0.38
N ARG A 230 4.82 -13.85 0.21
CA ARG A 230 5.92 -14.02 1.14
C ARG A 230 6.72 -12.72 1.32
N SER A 231 7.19 -12.10 0.24
CA SER A 231 8.02 -10.89 0.33
C SER A 231 7.26 -9.69 0.88
N SER A 232 5.96 -9.57 0.56
CA SER A 232 5.13 -8.42 0.95
C SER A 232 4.62 -8.49 2.40
N ASN A 233 4.70 -9.66 3.04
CA ASN A 233 4.04 -9.89 4.34
C ASN A 233 4.94 -10.54 5.41
N SER A 234 6.22 -10.75 5.12
CA SER A 234 7.20 -11.26 6.11
C SER A 234 8.04 -10.16 6.77
N GLY A 235 8.00 -8.94 6.23
CA GLY A 235 8.69 -7.76 6.77
C GLY A 235 7.76 -6.84 7.58
N ALA A 236 8.27 -5.64 7.85
CA ALA A 236 7.49 -4.58 8.46
C ALA A 236 6.37 -4.11 7.52
N LYS A 237 5.19 -3.82 8.07
CA LYS A 237 4.05 -3.25 7.34
C LYS A 237 3.72 -1.88 7.90
N LEU A 238 3.36 -0.93 7.04
CA LEU A 238 2.91 0.38 7.47
C LEU A 238 1.38 0.39 7.65
N TRP A 239 0.92 1.15 8.63
CA TRP A 239 -0.48 1.37 8.95
C TRP A 239 -0.69 2.82 9.36
N LEU A 240 -1.91 3.33 9.19
CA LEU A 240 -2.29 4.59 9.82
C LEU A 240 -2.21 4.47 11.35
N ASP A 241 -1.75 5.53 12.01
CA ASP A 241 -1.78 5.64 13.47
C ASP A 241 -3.20 6.01 13.94
N ALA A 242 -4.14 5.07 13.75
CA ALA A 242 -5.53 5.27 14.10
C ALA A 242 -5.72 5.49 15.62
N ALA A 243 -6.75 6.27 15.98
CA ALA A 243 -7.02 6.63 17.38
C ALA A 243 -7.29 5.40 18.27
N ASP A 244 -7.94 4.36 17.73
CA ASP A 244 -8.23 3.10 18.41
C ASP A 244 -7.06 2.10 18.35
N LYS A 245 -5.93 2.48 17.75
CA LYS A 245 -4.76 1.62 17.51
C LYS A 245 -5.11 0.36 16.70
N ASN A 246 -5.98 0.54 15.70
CA ASN A 246 -6.52 -0.46 14.78
C ASN A 246 -7.34 -1.58 15.45
N LYS A 247 -7.86 -1.37 16.66
CA LYS A 247 -8.70 -2.36 17.36
C LYS A 247 -9.95 -2.76 16.58
N SER A 248 -10.43 -1.89 15.68
CA SER A 248 -11.53 -2.15 14.75
C SER A 248 -11.18 -3.13 13.62
N MET A 249 -9.90 -3.37 13.33
CA MET A 249 -9.44 -4.35 12.34
C MET A 249 -9.32 -5.76 12.95
N VAL A 250 -9.32 -6.80 12.09
CA VAL A 250 -9.12 -8.19 12.55
C VAL A 250 -7.78 -8.29 13.29
N PRO A 251 -7.74 -8.88 14.52
CA PRO A 251 -6.52 -8.97 15.31
C PRO A 251 -5.35 -9.66 14.60
N ILE A 252 -5.62 -10.75 13.87
CA ILE A 252 -4.61 -11.47 13.08
C ILE A 252 -5.08 -11.61 11.64
N GLN A 253 -4.25 -11.14 10.71
CA GLN A 253 -4.43 -11.31 9.28
C GLN A 253 -3.33 -12.23 8.76
N GLY A 254 -3.61 -13.02 7.73
CA GLY A 254 -2.59 -13.87 7.15
C GLY A 254 -2.99 -14.53 5.86
N TRP A 255 -2.02 -15.24 5.30
CA TRP A 255 -2.16 -16.12 4.16
C TRP A 255 -1.52 -17.47 4.46
N MET A 256 -2.07 -18.54 3.90
CA MET A 256 -1.42 -19.85 3.87
C MET A 256 -1.29 -20.36 2.44
N THR A 257 -0.30 -21.21 2.19
CA THR A 257 -0.16 -21.89 0.89
C THR A 257 -1.32 -22.84 0.62
N LEU A 258 -1.63 -23.09 -0.66
CA LEU A 258 -2.62 -24.09 -1.07
C LEU A 258 -2.36 -25.47 -0.46
N ASP A 259 -1.10 -25.89 -0.38
CA ASP A 259 -0.73 -27.19 0.19
C ASP A 259 -1.01 -27.24 1.69
N THR A 260 -0.75 -26.15 2.42
CA THR A 260 -1.12 -26.02 3.84
C THR A 260 -2.64 -26.09 4.01
N ALA A 261 -3.42 -25.41 3.17
CA ALA A 261 -4.87 -25.45 3.20
C ALA A 261 -5.41 -26.86 2.92
N LYS A 262 -4.95 -27.54 1.86
CA LYS A 262 -5.35 -28.91 1.56
C LYS A 262 -5.03 -29.88 2.70
N ASN A 263 -3.84 -29.74 3.30
CA ASN A 263 -3.45 -30.54 4.46
C ASN A 263 -4.41 -30.29 5.63
N LEU A 264 -4.64 -29.01 6.00
CA LEU A 264 -5.57 -28.62 7.07
C LEU A 264 -6.98 -29.22 6.86
N PHE A 265 -7.55 -29.06 5.66
CA PHE A 265 -8.89 -29.58 5.33
C PHE A 265 -8.93 -31.11 5.41
N SER A 266 -7.93 -31.80 4.87
CA SER A 266 -7.86 -33.27 4.93
C SER A 266 -7.74 -33.83 6.36
N ARG A 267 -7.10 -33.06 7.26
CA ARG A 267 -7.01 -33.39 8.69
C ARG A 267 -8.33 -33.19 9.42
N SER A 268 -9.17 -32.31 8.87
CA SER A 268 -10.55 -32.02 9.31
C SER A 268 -11.59 -32.97 8.71
N GLY A 269 -11.17 -33.93 7.87
CA GLY A 269 -12.09 -34.79 7.12
C GLY A 269 -12.88 -34.05 6.03
N LEU A 270 -12.41 -32.87 5.61
CA LEU A 270 -13.01 -32.04 4.57
C LEU A 270 -12.22 -32.17 3.27
N ASP A 271 -12.93 -32.03 2.15
CA ASP A 271 -12.33 -31.95 0.82
C ASP A 271 -12.28 -30.49 0.36
N TYR A 272 -11.06 -29.93 0.30
CA TYR A 272 -10.83 -28.55 -0.14
C TYR A 272 -11.38 -28.29 -1.55
N ALA A 273 -11.14 -29.21 -2.50
CA ALA A 273 -11.55 -29.00 -3.88
C ALA A 273 -13.07 -29.02 -4.03
N ALA A 274 -13.74 -29.93 -3.32
CA ALA A 274 -15.20 -29.98 -3.29
C ALA A 274 -15.80 -28.73 -2.64
N LEU A 275 -15.22 -28.25 -1.53
CA LEU A 275 -15.70 -27.05 -0.84
C LEU A 275 -15.44 -25.77 -1.64
N LYS A 276 -14.29 -25.64 -2.30
CA LYS A 276 -14.03 -24.54 -3.24
C LYS A 276 -15.04 -24.54 -4.39
N ALA A 277 -15.28 -25.70 -5.01
CA ALA A 277 -16.25 -25.83 -6.09
C ALA A 277 -17.69 -25.51 -5.65
N ALA A 278 -18.04 -25.82 -4.39
CA ALA A 278 -19.32 -25.44 -3.80
C ALA A 278 -19.40 -23.93 -3.52
N ALA A 279 -18.35 -23.34 -2.94
CA ALA A 279 -18.24 -21.91 -2.66
C ALA A 279 -18.32 -21.04 -3.92
N ASN A 280 -17.98 -21.59 -5.08
CA ASN A 280 -18.09 -20.93 -6.38
C ASN A 280 -19.51 -20.91 -6.95
N LYS A 281 -20.54 -21.33 -6.20
CA LYS A 281 -21.92 -21.42 -6.67
C LYS A 281 -22.90 -20.75 -5.70
N PRO A 282 -23.98 -20.11 -6.22
CA PRO A 282 -25.04 -19.59 -5.36
C PRO A 282 -25.61 -20.66 -4.43
N GLY A 283 -25.87 -20.28 -3.18
CA GLY A 283 -26.42 -21.17 -2.17
C GLY A 283 -25.39 -21.97 -1.35
N PHE A 284 -24.08 -21.73 -1.56
CA PHE A 284 -23.06 -22.17 -0.63
C PHE A 284 -23.36 -21.69 0.80
N LYS A 285 -22.97 -22.50 1.79
CA LYS A 285 -23.05 -22.16 3.20
C LYS A 285 -21.69 -22.38 3.82
N ALA A 286 -21.24 -21.43 4.63
CA ALA A 286 -20.01 -21.57 5.40
C ALA A 286 -19.99 -22.87 6.22
N VAL A 287 -18.81 -23.45 6.34
CA VAL A 287 -18.57 -24.76 6.94
C VAL A 287 -17.75 -24.57 8.21
N ALA A 288 -18.35 -24.87 9.36
CA ALA A 288 -17.61 -25.00 10.61
C ALA A 288 -16.64 -26.20 10.51
N MET A 289 -15.35 -25.94 10.68
CA MET A 289 -14.32 -26.98 10.72
C MET A 289 -14.31 -27.53 12.14
N LYS A 290 -14.95 -28.70 12.34
CA LYS A 290 -15.21 -29.27 13.66
C LYS A 290 -13.97 -29.97 14.23
N GLY A 291 -13.48 -29.44 15.35
CA GLY A 291 -12.30 -29.97 16.05
C GLY A 291 -11.01 -29.30 15.63
N GLU A 292 -11.09 -28.28 14.76
CA GLU A 292 -9.99 -27.42 14.39
C GLU A 292 -10.00 -26.12 15.18
N SER A 293 -8.82 -25.73 15.67
CA SER A 293 -8.62 -24.42 16.27
C SER A 293 -7.28 -23.82 15.84
N LEU A 294 -7.20 -22.50 15.81
CA LEU A 294 -5.98 -21.73 15.62
C LEU A 294 -5.46 -21.24 16.97
N ASP A 295 -4.18 -21.48 17.20
CA ASP A 295 -3.36 -20.77 18.20
C ASP A 295 -2.32 -19.93 17.44
N VAL A 296 -2.42 -18.62 17.58
CA VAL A 296 -1.48 -17.67 16.97
C VAL A 296 -1.13 -16.57 17.96
N SER A 297 0.15 -16.20 17.96
CA SER A 297 0.67 -15.04 18.69
C SER A 297 1.63 -14.29 17.79
N ALA A 298 1.42 -12.98 17.65
CA ALA A 298 2.29 -12.07 16.94
C ALA A 298 2.90 -11.11 17.97
N HIS A 299 4.19 -11.28 18.24
CA HIS A 299 5.00 -10.30 18.95
C HIS A 299 5.60 -9.34 17.93
N SER A 300 5.40 -8.04 18.11
CA SER A 300 5.77 -7.03 17.12
C SER A 300 6.57 -5.89 17.73
N THR A 301 7.55 -5.41 16.96
CA THR A 301 8.12 -4.08 17.17
C THR A 301 7.25 -3.06 16.45
N VAL A 302 6.88 -1.99 17.16
CA VAL A 302 6.05 -0.89 16.65
C VAL A 302 6.88 0.38 16.65
N THR A 303 7.07 0.99 15.48
CA THR A 303 7.82 2.24 15.32
C THR A 303 6.92 3.31 14.74
N GLY A 304 6.83 4.47 15.41
CA GLY A 304 6.10 5.61 14.87
C GLY A 304 6.76 6.15 13.60
N LEU A 305 5.94 6.45 12.60
CA LEU A 305 6.36 6.97 11.31
C LEU A 305 5.56 8.23 11.00
N LYS A 306 6.25 9.30 10.60
CA LYS A 306 5.60 10.53 10.14
C LYS A 306 5.98 10.76 8.70
N THR A 307 4.96 10.90 7.87
CA THR A 307 5.10 11.28 6.47
C THR A 307 3.95 12.20 6.08
N ARG A 308 3.85 12.59 4.81
CA ARG A 308 2.95 13.66 4.40
C ARG A 308 2.44 13.50 2.97
N ASN A 309 1.18 13.83 2.78
CA ASN A 309 0.68 14.20 1.46
C ASN A 309 1.19 15.61 1.14
N VAL A 310 1.43 15.89 -0.15
CA VAL A 310 1.77 17.22 -0.66
C VAL A 310 0.60 17.73 -1.50
N VAL A 311 0.06 18.90 -1.18
CA VAL A 311 -1.13 19.44 -1.85
C VAL A 311 -0.95 20.93 -2.13
N GLY A 312 -0.98 21.28 -3.41
CA GLY A 312 -1.07 22.66 -3.90
C GLY A 312 -2.42 22.94 -4.55
N MET A 313 -2.79 24.21 -4.71
CA MET A 313 -4.03 24.60 -5.38
C MET A 313 -3.93 25.92 -6.16
N ILE A 314 -4.80 26.02 -7.17
CA ILE A 314 -5.17 27.25 -7.87
C ILE A 314 -6.62 27.55 -7.50
N ARG A 315 -6.88 28.76 -6.98
CA ARG A 315 -8.24 29.18 -6.60
C ARG A 315 -9.07 29.50 -7.83
N GLY A 316 -10.28 28.95 -7.90
CA GLY A 316 -11.24 29.21 -8.98
C GLY A 316 -11.79 30.65 -8.98
N ALA A 317 -12.24 31.11 -10.14
CA ALA A 317 -12.80 32.46 -10.32
C ALA A 317 -14.29 32.57 -9.96
N GLN A 318 -15.09 31.51 -10.16
CA GLN A 318 -16.55 31.56 -10.02
C GLN A 318 -17.05 30.69 -8.86
N ASN A 319 -16.53 29.46 -8.75
CA ASN A 319 -16.90 28.49 -7.71
C ASN A 319 -15.64 28.05 -6.96
N PRO A 320 -15.01 28.95 -6.19
CA PRO A 320 -13.71 28.70 -5.59
C PRO A 320 -13.72 27.65 -4.48
N ASP A 321 -14.90 27.31 -3.94
CA ASP A 321 -15.02 26.32 -2.87
C ASP A 321 -15.16 24.90 -3.43
N ASP A 322 -15.62 24.76 -4.68
CA ASP A 322 -15.62 23.50 -5.42
C ASP A 322 -14.22 23.20 -5.96
N VAL A 323 -13.74 21.98 -5.72
CA VAL A 323 -12.39 21.54 -6.10
C VAL A 323 -12.42 20.33 -7.01
N VAL A 324 -11.63 20.39 -8.08
CA VAL A 324 -11.22 19.23 -8.89
C VAL A 324 -9.79 18.88 -8.50
N ILE A 325 -9.51 17.60 -8.23
CA ILE A 325 -8.20 17.15 -7.78
C ILE A 325 -7.53 16.37 -8.90
N PHE A 326 -6.33 16.76 -9.30
CA PHE A 326 -5.40 15.90 -10.02
C PHE A 326 -4.43 15.30 -9.01
N SER A 327 -4.24 13.98 -9.04
CA SER A 327 -3.40 13.32 -8.06
C SER A 327 -2.48 12.25 -8.61
N GLY A 328 -1.45 11.93 -7.86
CA GLY A 328 -0.64 10.72 -7.95
C GLY A 328 -0.07 10.41 -6.58
N HIS A 329 0.58 9.26 -6.36
CA HIS A 329 1.41 9.10 -5.15
C HIS A 329 2.85 9.54 -5.44
N TRP A 330 3.63 9.84 -4.41
CA TRP A 330 5.04 10.22 -4.53
C TRP A 330 6.01 9.22 -3.89
N ASP A 331 5.54 8.45 -2.91
CA ASP A 331 6.38 7.49 -2.22
C ASP A 331 6.65 6.27 -3.11
N HIS A 332 7.77 5.61 -2.90
CA HIS A 332 8.05 4.32 -3.51
C HIS A 332 8.73 3.40 -2.48
N LEU A 333 9.12 2.19 -2.89
CA LEU A 333 9.59 1.13 -1.98
C LEU A 333 10.90 1.44 -1.22
N GLY A 334 11.61 2.51 -1.56
CA GLY A 334 12.86 2.89 -0.90
C GLY A 334 14.05 2.01 -1.30
N ARG A 335 14.81 1.56 -0.31
CA ARG A 335 15.97 0.68 -0.50
C ARG A 335 15.66 -0.73 -0.01
N ASN A 336 16.12 -1.75 -0.73
CA ASN A 336 16.15 -3.12 -0.24
C ASN A 336 17.60 -3.62 -0.21
N ASP A 337 18.22 -3.55 0.96
CA ASP A 337 19.61 -4.02 1.13
C ASP A 337 19.75 -5.54 0.91
N ALA A 338 18.64 -6.29 1.00
CA ALA A 338 18.59 -7.73 0.71
C ALA A 338 18.39 -8.04 -0.79
N ALA A 339 18.16 -7.05 -1.66
CA ALA A 339 18.07 -7.28 -3.10
C ALA A 339 19.38 -7.87 -3.66
N SER A 340 19.31 -8.64 -4.74
CA SER A 340 20.51 -9.15 -5.43
C SER A 340 21.13 -8.06 -6.31
N GLY A 341 22.47 -8.02 -6.40
CA GLY A 341 23.19 -7.07 -7.26
C GLY A 341 23.69 -5.82 -6.52
N PRO A 342 24.41 -4.92 -7.22
CA PRO A 342 25.01 -3.73 -6.62
C PRO A 342 23.99 -2.60 -6.37
N ASP A 343 22.96 -2.51 -7.20
CA ASP A 343 21.87 -1.55 -7.03
C ASP A 343 20.84 -2.08 -6.03
N LYS A 344 20.54 -1.26 -5.04
CA LYS A 344 19.61 -1.56 -3.94
C LYS A 344 18.44 -0.59 -3.90
N ILE A 345 18.39 0.37 -4.82
CA ILE A 345 17.42 1.44 -4.82
C ILE A 345 16.27 1.02 -5.75
N PHE A 346 15.04 1.16 -5.26
CA PHE A 346 13.87 1.11 -6.11
C PHE A 346 13.57 2.57 -6.44
N ASN A 347 14.02 3.05 -7.61
CA ASN A 347 13.93 4.48 -7.94
C ASN A 347 12.50 4.95 -8.25
N GLY A 348 11.62 4.02 -8.62
CA GLY A 348 10.23 4.29 -8.94
C GLY A 348 10.03 5.23 -10.12
N ALA A 349 10.73 4.97 -11.24
CA ALA A 349 10.67 5.85 -12.41
C ALA A 349 9.30 5.83 -13.12
N VAL A 350 8.70 4.65 -13.26
CA VAL A 350 7.37 4.47 -13.86
C VAL A 350 6.33 4.60 -12.77
N ASP A 351 6.18 3.56 -11.96
CA ASP A 351 5.50 3.56 -10.68
C ASP A 351 6.47 4.17 -9.65
N ASN A 352 6.39 5.46 -9.34
CA ASN A 352 5.32 6.44 -9.68
C ASN A 352 5.83 7.79 -10.18
N GLY A 353 7.12 7.87 -10.54
CA GLY A 353 7.75 9.11 -10.98
C GLY A 353 7.05 9.74 -12.18
N THR A 354 6.42 8.92 -13.04
CA THR A 354 5.61 9.38 -14.19
C THR A 354 4.36 10.12 -13.75
N GLY A 355 3.56 9.58 -12.82
CA GLY A 355 2.37 10.26 -12.29
C GLY A 355 2.70 11.55 -11.53
N VAL A 356 3.80 11.56 -10.79
CA VAL A 356 4.31 12.81 -10.16
C VAL A 356 4.62 13.85 -11.23
N ALA A 357 5.39 13.47 -12.26
CA ALA A 357 5.77 14.37 -13.34
C ALA A 357 4.55 14.91 -14.10
N GLN A 358 3.62 14.04 -14.49
CA GLN A 358 2.41 14.41 -15.23
C GLN A 358 1.49 15.34 -14.41
N THR A 359 1.34 15.10 -13.11
CA THR A 359 0.58 15.99 -12.24
C THR A 359 1.24 17.38 -12.10
N LEU A 360 2.58 17.43 -12.05
CA LEU A 360 3.32 18.70 -12.04
C LEU A 360 3.25 19.45 -13.38
N GLU A 361 3.24 18.75 -14.52
CA GLU A 361 3.00 19.35 -15.84
C GLU A 361 1.62 20.01 -15.92
N LEU A 362 0.58 19.32 -15.43
CA LEU A 362 -0.76 19.89 -15.35
C LEU A 362 -0.78 21.12 -14.44
N ALA A 363 -0.08 21.08 -13.31
CA ALA A 363 0.06 22.22 -12.42
C ALA A 363 0.69 23.42 -13.12
N GLU A 364 1.80 23.22 -13.82
CA GLU A 364 2.49 24.28 -14.58
C GLU A 364 1.60 24.84 -15.70
N LYS A 365 0.91 23.98 -16.46
CA LYS A 365 -0.01 24.40 -17.51
C LYS A 365 -1.13 25.27 -16.95
N PHE A 366 -1.82 24.82 -15.89
CA PHE A 366 -2.93 25.56 -15.31
C PHE A 366 -2.49 26.86 -14.62
N ALA A 367 -1.28 26.92 -14.06
CA ALA A 367 -0.75 28.15 -13.47
C ALA A 367 -0.56 29.28 -14.50
N HIS A 368 -0.32 28.93 -15.76
CA HIS A 368 -0.07 29.87 -16.86
C HIS A 368 -1.24 30.01 -17.83
N ASP A 369 -2.33 29.27 -17.62
CA ASP A 369 -3.55 29.39 -18.40
C ASP A 369 -4.52 30.43 -17.80
N LYS A 370 -5.69 30.60 -18.42
CA LYS A 370 -6.78 31.36 -17.82
C LYS A 370 -7.18 30.73 -16.49
N GLN A 371 -7.44 31.58 -15.49
CA GLN A 371 -7.90 31.15 -14.18
C GLN A 371 -9.12 30.22 -14.32
N PRO A 372 -9.10 29.02 -13.70
CA PRO A 372 -10.19 28.06 -13.83
C PRO A 372 -11.47 28.56 -13.14
N GLN A 373 -12.63 28.07 -13.57
CA GLN A 373 -13.90 28.45 -12.94
C GLN A 373 -14.04 27.90 -11.52
N ARG A 374 -13.64 26.62 -11.33
CA ARG A 374 -13.54 25.94 -10.04
C ARG A 374 -12.09 25.93 -9.56
N SER A 375 -11.88 25.70 -8.28
CA SER A 375 -10.53 25.48 -7.77
C SER A 375 -9.98 24.16 -8.31
N ILE A 376 -8.67 24.13 -8.55
CA ILE A 376 -7.95 22.92 -8.95
C ILE A 376 -6.91 22.64 -7.87
N ALA A 377 -6.87 21.42 -7.36
CA ALA A 377 -5.83 20.94 -6.46
C ALA A 377 -4.93 19.91 -7.15
N PHE A 378 -3.65 19.94 -6.80
CA PHE A 378 -2.64 18.98 -7.23
C PHE A 378 -2.13 18.27 -5.99
N ALA A 379 -2.46 16.99 -5.86
CA ALA A 379 -2.25 16.23 -4.63
C ALA A 379 -1.33 15.02 -4.87
N PHE A 380 -0.31 14.90 -4.03
CA PHE A 380 0.66 13.82 -4.08
C PHE A 380 0.56 13.01 -2.79
N TRP A 381 0.09 11.77 -2.92
CA TRP A 381 -0.16 10.88 -1.80
C TRP A 381 1.12 10.21 -1.31
N THR A 382 1.19 9.97 -0.01
CA THR A 382 2.22 9.11 0.60
C THR A 382 1.62 7.75 0.97
N LEU A 383 2.46 6.76 1.29
CA LEU A 383 2.08 5.43 1.77
C LEU A 383 1.12 4.67 0.84
N GLU A 384 1.13 4.97 -0.46
CA GLU A 384 0.28 4.26 -1.42
C GLU A 384 0.74 2.81 -1.56
N GLU A 385 2.07 2.60 -1.64
CA GLU A 385 2.73 1.29 -1.79
C GLU A 385 2.44 0.32 -0.64
N GLN A 386 1.90 0.86 0.45
CA GLN A 386 1.54 0.12 1.66
C GLN A 386 0.03 -0.12 1.77
N GLY A 387 -0.73 0.19 0.72
CA GLY A 387 -2.18 -0.01 0.64
C GLY A 387 -2.97 1.29 0.69
N LEU A 388 -2.58 2.31 -0.07
CA LEU A 388 -3.35 3.56 -0.28
C LEU A 388 -3.50 4.46 0.95
N LEU A 389 -2.64 4.32 1.97
CA LEU A 389 -2.91 4.89 3.29
C LEU A 389 -2.93 6.43 3.31
N GLY A 390 -2.14 7.10 2.48
CA GLY A 390 -2.17 8.57 2.42
C GLY A 390 -3.44 9.13 1.79
N SER A 391 -3.98 8.47 0.76
CA SER A 391 -5.24 8.87 0.15
C SER A 391 -6.45 8.46 1.01
N GLU A 392 -6.36 7.32 1.70
CA GLU A 392 -7.32 6.92 2.74
C GLU A 392 -7.41 7.99 3.85
N TYR A 393 -6.26 8.40 4.40
CA TYR A 393 -6.20 9.45 5.40
C TYR A 393 -6.80 10.78 4.88
N PHE A 394 -6.55 11.14 3.63
CA PHE A 394 -7.19 12.31 3.03
C PHE A 394 -8.72 12.15 2.93
N ALA A 395 -9.23 10.97 2.56
CA ALA A 395 -10.67 10.72 2.47
C ALA A 395 -11.37 10.77 3.84
N GLU A 396 -10.67 10.39 4.91
CA GLU A 396 -11.15 10.51 6.30
C GLU A 396 -11.02 11.93 6.86
N HIS A 397 -9.97 12.65 6.45
CA HIS A 397 -9.62 13.99 6.92
C HIS A 397 -9.45 14.98 5.76
N PRO A 398 -10.50 15.23 4.96
CA PRO A 398 -10.35 15.97 3.71
C PRO A 398 -10.04 17.44 3.99
N LEU A 399 -9.20 18.03 3.12
CA LEU A 399 -8.85 19.46 3.20
C LEU A 399 -10.03 20.37 2.81
N TRP A 400 -11.02 19.82 2.10
CA TRP A 400 -12.27 20.46 1.72
C TRP A 400 -13.45 19.61 2.17
N PRO A 401 -14.64 20.19 2.42
CA PRO A 401 -15.83 19.39 2.69
C PRO A 401 -16.12 18.43 1.53
N LYS A 402 -16.50 17.17 1.82
CA LYS A 402 -16.67 16.12 0.80
C LYS A 402 -17.61 16.52 -0.35
N GLY A 403 -18.70 17.23 -0.03
CA GLY A 403 -19.66 17.72 -1.05
C GLY A 403 -19.13 18.81 -1.98
N HIS A 404 -17.94 19.35 -1.72
CA HIS A 404 -17.26 20.31 -2.58
C HIS A 404 -16.08 19.70 -3.37
N ILE A 405 -15.77 18.41 -3.17
CA ILE A 405 -14.82 17.69 -4.01
C ILE A 405 -15.60 17.16 -5.21
N VAL A 406 -15.49 17.84 -6.34
CA VAL A 406 -16.28 17.57 -7.54
C VAL A 406 -15.80 16.33 -8.28
N GLY A 407 -14.50 16.07 -8.26
CA GLY A 407 -13.91 14.93 -8.94
C GLY A 407 -12.43 14.79 -8.63
N VAL A 408 -11.94 13.55 -8.74
CA VAL A 408 -10.52 13.21 -8.56
C VAL A 408 -10.05 12.46 -9.81
N PHE A 409 -9.04 13.00 -10.46
CA PHE A 409 -8.34 12.40 -11.58
C PHE A 409 -6.99 11.90 -11.08
N ASN A 410 -6.86 10.58 -10.89
CA ASN A 410 -5.62 9.98 -10.44
C ASN A 410 -4.74 9.55 -11.61
N ILE A 411 -3.46 9.87 -11.52
CA ILE A 411 -2.40 9.60 -12.48
C ILE A 411 -1.27 8.94 -11.69
N ASP A 412 -1.01 7.69 -11.99
CA ASP A 412 -0.14 6.83 -11.19
C ASP A 412 1.10 6.40 -12.00
N ALA A 413 1.06 5.20 -12.55
CA ALA A 413 2.12 4.64 -13.38
C ALA A 413 1.72 4.72 -14.86
N ASP A 414 2.43 5.55 -15.63
CA ASP A 414 2.33 5.59 -17.10
C ASP A 414 3.68 5.25 -17.71
N GLY A 415 3.84 3.98 -18.11
CA GLY A 415 5.09 3.47 -18.67
C GLY A 415 5.38 4.00 -20.07
N PRO A 416 6.64 3.91 -20.53
CA PRO A 416 7.00 4.30 -21.90
C PRO A 416 6.27 3.42 -22.92
N SER A 417 5.17 3.94 -23.46
CA SER A 417 4.38 3.30 -24.51
C SER A 417 4.68 3.93 -25.87
N PRO A 418 4.56 3.17 -26.98
CA PRO A 418 4.54 3.74 -28.33
C PRO A 418 3.41 4.78 -28.47
N LEU A 419 3.49 5.62 -29.50
CA LEU A 419 2.40 6.55 -29.83
C LEU A 419 1.07 5.79 -29.94
N ALA A 420 0.16 6.08 -29.01
CA ALA A 420 -1.17 5.54 -28.97
C ALA A 420 -2.20 6.58 -29.43
N ARG A 421 -3.32 6.11 -29.98
CA ARG A 421 -4.53 6.93 -30.21
C ARG A 421 -5.66 6.59 -29.24
N ASP A 422 -5.45 5.54 -28.46
CA ASP A 422 -6.42 5.02 -27.50
C ASP A 422 -5.99 5.45 -26.09
N MET A 423 -6.97 5.76 -25.25
CA MET A 423 -6.78 6.04 -23.83
C MET A 423 -7.36 4.87 -23.04
N GLU A 424 -6.61 4.33 -22.09
CA GLU A 424 -7.15 3.42 -21.10
C GLU A 424 -7.62 4.24 -19.90
N ALA A 425 -8.85 4.00 -19.44
CA ALA A 425 -9.39 4.55 -18.21
C ALA A 425 -9.69 3.39 -17.26
N PRO A 426 -8.70 2.90 -16.49
CA PRO A 426 -8.93 1.83 -15.53
C PRO A 426 -10.05 2.22 -14.58
N GLY A 427 -11.09 1.38 -14.51
CA GLY A 427 -12.28 1.67 -13.71
C GLY A 427 -13.43 2.35 -14.45
N THR A 428 -13.46 2.30 -15.80
CA THR A 428 -14.67 2.69 -16.56
C THR A 428 -15.94 2.05 -16.00
N GLY A 429 -17.00 2.83 -15.89
CA GLY A 429 -18.29 2.49 -15.28
C GLY A 429 -18.27 2.44 -13.76
N GLN A 430 -17.23 2.98 -13.10
CA GLN A 430 -17.14 3.08 -11.65
C GLN A 430 -17.28 4.52 -11.12
N SER A 431 -17.39 5.52 -12.01
CA SER A 431 -17.44 6.92 -11.64
C SER A 431 -18.64 7.63 -12.25
N GLU A 432 -19.35 8.44 -11.45
CA GLU A 432 -20.41 9.36 -11.92
C GLU A 432 -19.84 10.51 -12.77
N LEU A 433 -18.51 10.69 -12.83
CA LEU A 433 -17.88 11.63 -13.76
C LEU A 433 -18.01 11.20 -15.22
N GLU A 434 -18.44 9.96 -15.47
CA GLU A 434 -18.65 9.40 -16.81
C GLU A 434 -20.06 9.66 -17.36
N ASP A 435 -21.00 10.09 -16.51
CA ASP A 435 -22.37 10.46 -16.87
C ASP A 435 -22.46 11.94 -17.31
#